data_AF-A0A174JFE4-F1
#
_entry.id   AF-A0A174JFE4-F1
#
_cell.length_a   1.000
_cell.length_b   1.000
_cell.length_c   1.000
_cell.angle_alpha   90.00
_cell.angle_beta   90.00
_cell.angle_gamma   90.00
#
_symmetry.space_group_name_H-M   'P 1'
#
loop_
_entity.id
_entity.type
_entity.pdbx_description
1 polymer ?
#
loop_
_entity_poly.entity_id
_entity_poly.type
_entity_poly.pdbx_seq_one_letter_code
_entity_poly.pdbx_strand_id
1 'polypeptide(L)' 'MEELLRLGEEAGALLPPRRSREEREVVERAKERLMARNGMTEEEAHRALRRRSMDRRIPLADAARMLLDEERPAP' A
#
# COMPACT_ATOMS: atom_id res chain seq x y z
N MET A 1 13.50 -9.41 39.61
CA MET A 1 14.40 -9.63 38.47
C MET A 1 13.91 -10.89 37.79
N GLU A 2 12.83 -10.80 37.03
CA GLU A 2 12.29 -11.94 36.31
C GLU A 2 11.48 -11.45 35.11
N GLU A 3 11.77 -12.06 33.96
CA GLU A 3 10.95 -12.10 32.76
C GLU A 3 10.92 -10.87 31.84
N LEU A 4 12.11 -10.32 31.59
CA LEU A 4 12.44 -9.82 30.25
C LEU A 4 12.53 -11.03 29.31
N LEU A 5 11.43 -11.44 28.67
CA LEU A 5 11.36 -12.26 27.45
C LEU A 5 9.96 -12.83 27.28
N ARG A 6 9.07 -12.09 26.60
CA ARG A 6 8.05 -12.65 25.69
C ARG A 6 7.37 -11.50 24.92
N LEU A 7 8.16 -10.87 24.06
CA LEU A 7 7.63 -10.28 22.83
C LEU A 7 6.95 -11.42 22.05
N GLY A 8 5.64 -11.39 21.85
CA GLY A 8 5.02 -12.37 20.96
C GLY A 8 3.50 -12.41 20.91
N GLU A 9 2.78 -11.92 21.92
CA GLU A 9 1.34 -12.17 22.01
C GLU A 9 0.50 -10.94 22.33
N GLU A 10 0.72 -9.85 21.59
CA GLU A 10 -0.36 -8.86 21.43
C GLU A 10 -1.21 -9.29 20.24
N ALA A 11 -2.08 -10.26 20.53
CA ALA A 11 -3.25 -10.61 19.74
C ALA A 11 -4.18 -9.39 19.62
N GLY A 12 -3.79 -8.42 18.79
CA GLY A 12 -4.68 -7.41 18.27
C GLY A 12 -5.80 -8.12 17.49
N ALA A 13 -6.98 -8.12 18.07
CA ALA A 13 -8.18 -8.76 17.56
C ALA A 13 -8.48 -8.39 16.10
N LEU A 14 -8.09 -9.29 15.19
CA LEU A 14 -9.00 -10.08 14.33
C LEU A 14 -9.90 -9.36 13.32
N LEU A 15 -9.62 -8.13 12.92
CA LEU A 15 -10.00 -7.62 11.59
C LEU A 15 -8.84 -6.74 11.10
N PRO A 16 -8.18 -7.04 9.95
CA PRO A 16 -7.30 -6.04 9.35
C PRO A 16 -8.15 -4.77 9.21
N PRO A 17 -7.67 -3.61 9.69
CA PRO A 17 -8.47 -2.40 9.74
C PRO A 17 -9.08 -2.23 8.35
N ARG A 18 -10.40 -2.05 8.32
CA ARG A 18 -11.17 -1.83 7.10
C ARG A 18 -10.38 -0.88 6.23
N ARG A 19 -9.57 -1.40 5.29
CA ARG A 19 -8.99 -0.55 4.26
C ARG A 19 -10.22 0.02 3.61
N SER A 20 -10.47 1.30 3.86
CA SER A 20 -11.74 1.90 3.54
C SER A 20 -11.98 1.64 2.06
N ARG A 21 -13.23 1.49 1.63
CA ARG A 21 -13.54 1.21 0.21
C ARG A 21 -12.74 2.14 -0.72
N GLU A 22 -12.57 3.38 -0.28
CA GLU A 22 -11.67 4.38 -0.85
C GLU A 22 -10.20 3.94 -0.95
N GLU A 23 -9.55 3.47 0.10
CA GLU A 23 -8.15 3.01 0.05
C GLU A 23 -7.95 1.86 -0.95
N ARG A 24 -8.90 0.93 -1.02
CA ARG A 24 -8.87 -0.14 -2.02
C ARG A 24 -9.00 0.45 -3.43
N GLU A 25 -9.95 1.34 -3.63
CA GLU A 25 -10.18 2.00 -4.92
C GLU A 25 -8.95 2.78 -5.39
N VAL A 26 -8.28 3.52 -4.50
CA VAL A 26 -7.04 4.24 -4.82
C VAL A 26 -5.93 3.27 -5.23
N VAL A 27 -5.77 2.16 -4.52
CA VAL A 27 -4.76 1.14 -4.85
C VAL A 27 -5.05 0.48 -6.20
N GLU A 28 -6.31 0.14 -6.49
CA GLU A 28 -6.71 -0.38 -7.80
C GLU A 28 -6.43 0.61 -8.92
N ARG A 29 -6.82 1.87 -8.77
CA ARG A 29 -6.55 2.91 -9.78
C ARG A 29 -5.06 3.12 -10.01
N ALA A 30 -4.25 3.10 -8.96
CA ALA A 30 -2.80 3.19 -9.11
C ALA A 30 -2.22 1.97 -9.84
N LYS A 31 -2.74 0.76 -9.59
CA LYS A 31 -2.36 -0.45 -10.32
C LYS A 31 -2.73 -0.34 -11.80
N GLU A 32 -3.96 0.05 -12.12
CA GLU A 32 -4.40 0.27 -13.51
C GLU A 32 -3.48 1.25 -14.25
N ARG A 33 -3.03 2.32 -13.58
CA ARG A 33 -2.08 3.26 -14.18
C ARG A 33 -0.71 2.68 -14.42
N LEU A 34 -0.16 1.93 -13.46
CA LEU A 34 1.09 1.21 -13.65
C LEU A 34 0.98 0.20 -14.81
N MET A 35 -0.14 -0.50 -14.93
CA MET A 35 -0.40 -1.41 -16.04
C MET A 35 -0.46 -0.66 -17.38
N ALA A 36 -1.22 0.43 -17.46
CA ALA A 36 -1.40 1.20 -18.69
C ALA A 36 -0.11 1.90 -19.16
N ARG A 37 0.70 2.41 -18.22
CA ARG A 37 1.91 3.19 -18.54
C ARG A 37 3.14 2.33 -18.75
N ASN A 38 3.33 1.31 -17.91
CA ASN A 38 4.54 0.49 -17.92
C ASN A 38 4.34 -0.87 -18.59
N GLY A 39 3.13 -1.18 -19.07
CA GLY A 39 2.80 -2.49 -19.62
C GLY A 39 2.90 -3.62 -18.60
N MET A 40 2.79 -3.28 -17.31
CA MET A 40 2.91 -4.23 -16.21
C MET A 40 1.63 -5.07 -16.09
N THR A 41 1.79 -6.30 -15.60
CA THR A 41 0.67 -7.11 -15.11
C THR A 41 0.17 -6.57 -13.76
N GLU A 42 -1.04 -6.98 -13.34
CA GLU A 42 -1.59 -6.54 -12.05
C GLU A 42 -0.67 -6.91 -10.88
N GLU A 43 -0.07 -8.08 -10.93
CA GLU A 43 0.85 -8.58 -9.90
C GLU A 43 2.13 -7.74 -9.83
N GLU A 44 2.69 -7.37 -10.98
CA GLU A 44 3.86 -6.49 -11.07
C GLU A 44 3.55 -5.08 -10.58
N ALA A 45 2.39 -4.53 -10.97
CA ALA A 45 1.90 -3.26 -10.49
C ALA A 45 1.73 -3.27 -8.96
N HIS A 46 1.16 -4.33 -8.40
CA HIS A 46 1.02 -4.50 -6.96
C HIS A 46 2.39 -4.58 -6.26
N ARG A 47 3.35 -5.34 -6.82
CA ARG A 47 4.71 -5.43 -6.28
C ARG A 47 5.42 -4.08 -6.32
N ALA A 48 5.30 -3.34 -7.42
CA ALA A 48 5.90 -2.01 -7.56
C ALA A 48 5.33 -1.03 -6.52
N LEU A 49 4.00 -1.04 -6.33
CA LEU A 49 3.32 -0.23 -5.34
C LEU A 49 3.74 -0.60 -3.90
N ARG A 50 3.79 -1.91 -3.60
CA ARG A 50 4.24 -2.43 -2.31
C ARG A 50 5.69 -2.08 -2.02
N ARG A 51 6.56 -2.15 -3.03
CA ARG A 51 7.96 -1.73 -2.92
C ARG A 51 8.07 -0.23 -2.60
N ARG A 52 7.35 0.63 -3.34
CA ARG A 52 7.29 2.08 -3.04
C ARG A 52 6.83 2.36 -1.62
N SER A 53 5.81 1.64 -1.14
CA SER A 53 5.31 1.75 0.23
C SER A 53 6.38 1.38 1.27
N MET A 54 7.12 0.27 1.06
CA MET A 54 8.20 -0.15 1.95
C MET A 54 9.41 0.80 1.91
N ASP A 55 9.85 1.21 0.73
CA ASP A 55 11.00 2.11 0.52
C ASP A 55 10.77 3.47 1.19
N ARG A 56 9.53 3.97 1.15
CA ARG A 56 9.14 5.25 1.78
C ARG A 56 8.59 5.08 3.20
N ARG A 57 8.41 3.85 3.68
CA ARG A 57 7.78 3.50 4.97
C ARG A 57 6.41 4.17 5.19
N ILE A 58 5.62 4.25 4.12
CA ILE A 58 4.26 4.82 4.14
C ILE A 58 3.21 3.73 3.86
N PRO A 59 1.93 3.93 4.24
CA PRO A 59 0.85 3.02 3.89
C PRO A 59 0.73 2.81 2.37
N LEU A 60 0.28 1.61 1.96
CA LEU A 60 0.10 1.28 0.54
C LEU A 60 -0.87 2.22 -0.18
N ALA A 61 -1.94 2.63 0.50
CA ALA A 61 -2.91 3.58 -0.02
C ALA A 61 -2.29 4.97 -0.25
N ASP A 62 -1.41 5.43 0.63
CA ASP A 62 -0.72 6.70 0.45
C ASP A 62 0.32 6.62 -0.68
N ALA A 63 1.04 5.50 -0.81
CA ALA A 63 1.90 5.26 -1.96
C ALA A 63 1.12 5.29 -3.28
N ALA A 64 -0.11 4.76 -3.30
CA ALA A 64 -1.02 4.84 -4.43
C ALA A 64 -1.50 6.27 -4.71
N ARG A 65 -1.91 7.01 -3.68
CA ARG A 65 -2.29 8.43 -3.80
C ARG A 65 -1.16 9.26 -4.38
N MET A 66 0.07 9.08 -3.88
CA MET A 66 1.24 9.78 -4.41
C MET A 66 1.51 9.46 -5.88
N LEU A 67 1.35 8.20 -6.29
CA LEU A 67 1.50 7.81 -7.69
C LEU A 67 0.44 8.49 -8.58
N LEU A 68 -0.81 8.52 -8.11
CA LEU A 68 -1.91 9.18 -8.82
C LEU A 68 -1.77 10.71 -8.87
N ASP A 69 -1.18 11.31 -7.84
CA ASP A 69 -0.90 12.75 -7.76
C ASP A 69 0.28 13.15 -8.65
N GLU A 70 1.36 12.36 -8.66
CA GLU A 70 2.50 12.49 -9.59
C GLU A 70 2.05 12.46 -11.07
N GLU A 71 0.93 11.80 -11.37
CA GLU A 71 0.36 11.70 -12.71
C GLU A 71 -0.73 12.73 -13.02
N ARG A 72 -1.18 13.52 -12.05
CA ARG A 72 -2.11 14.61 -12.35
C ARG A 72 -1.31 15.69 -13.07
N PRO A 73 -1.56 15.96 -14.36
CA PRO A 73 -0.93 17.11 -15.01
C PRO A 73 -1.34 18.35 -14.22
N ALA A 74 -0.37 19.19 -13.87
CA ALA A 74 -0.65 20.51 -13.34
C ALA A 74 -1.60 21.24 -14.31
N PRO A 75 -2.58 22.02 -13.81
CA PRO A 75 -3.51 22.75 -14.64
C PRO A 75 -2.82 23.74 -15.59
#